data_AF-A0A920R137-F1
#
_entry.id   AF-A0A920R137-F1
#
_cell.length_a   1.000
_cell.length_b   1.000
_cell.length_c   1.000
_cell.angle_alpha   90.00
_cell.angle_beta   90.00
_cell.angle_gamma   90.00
#
_symmetry.space_group_name_H-M   'P 1'
#
loop_
_entity.id
_entity.type
_entity.pdbx_description
1 polymer ?
#
loop_
_entity_poly.entity_id
_entity_poly.type
_entity_poly.pdbx_seq_one_letter_code
_entity_poly.pdbx_strand_id
1 'polypeptide(L)'
;MDKVWAFFYYSQPGSTIDFYIFAILWAIPYGGEGTAFPVVNRQYYGHSPMGATYGWQLLGAGLGMALGGLLPGLVFDITGVYTWAIILSAVFSLAGAVAILLLENTKRQLIPDWPEIETNKAESSHASGD
;
A
#
# COMPACT_ATOMS: atom_id res chain seq x y z
N MET A 1 -49.11 -27.38 -4.23
CA MET A 1 -48.17 -27.41 -3.09
C MET A 1 -46.79 -26.91 -3.53
N ASP A 2 -46.72 -25.80 -4.30
CA ASP A 2 -45.65 -25.63 -5.31
C ASP A 2 -45.00 -24.24 -5.34
N LYS A 3 -45.21 -23.39 -4.32
CA LYS A 3 -44.63 -22.03 -4.26
C LYS A 3 -43.78 -21.74 -3.02
N VAL A 4 -43.87 -22.59 -2.00
CA VAL A 4 -43.05 -22.45 -0.77
C VAL A 4 -41.64 -22.99 -1.02
N TRP A 5 -41.51 -24.12 -1.72
CA TRP A 5 -40.20 -24.71 -2.04
C TRP A 5 -39.37 -23.88 -3.03
N ALA A 6 -40.00 -23.14 -3.95
CA ALA A 6 -39.31 -22.25 -4.88
C ALA A 6 -38.70 -21.02 -4.18
N PHE A 7 -39.33 -20.53 -3.12
CA PHE A 7 -38.81 -19.41 -2.32
C PHE A 7 -37.53 -19.81 -1.57
N PHE A 8 -37.49 -21.03 -1.02
CA PHE A 8 -36.29 -21.57 -0.36
C PHE A 8 -35.18 -21.95 -1.35
N TYR A 9 -35.50 -22.29 -2.60
CA TYR A 9 -34.51 -22.51 -3.66
C TYR A 9 -33.91 -21.18 -4.17
N TYR A 10 -34.70 -20.09 -4.18
CA TYR A 10 -34.24 -18.76 -4.61
C TYR A 10 -33.55 -17.96 -3.49
N SER A 11 -33.72 -18.33 -2.22
CA SER A 11 -33.07 -17.67 -1.07
C SER A 11 -31.73 -18.31 -0.70
N GLN A 12 -30.87 -18.61 -1.68
CA GLN A 12 -29.48 -18.97 -1.39
C GLN A 12 -28.77 -17.75 -0.78
N PRO A 13 -28.10 -17.89 0.38
CA PRO A 13 -27.35 -16.80 1.00
C PRO A 13 -26.07 -16.52 0.19
N GLY A 14 -25.83 -15.24 -0.13
CA GLY A 14 -24.59 -14.73 -0.75
C GLY A 14 -24.79 -14.17 -2.16
N SER A 15 -25.17 -12.90 -2.28
CA SER A 15 -25.53 -12.33 -3.58
C SER A 15 -24.27 -12.02 -4.41
N THR A 16 -24.25 -12.42 -5.69
CA THR A 16 -23.19 -12.06 -6.65
C THR A 16 -22.99 -10.54 -6.74
N ILE A 17 -24.05 -9.78 -6.41
CA ILE A 17 -24.04 -8.31 -6.39
C ILE A 17 -23.10 -7.79 -5.30
N ASP A 18 -23.08 -8.38 -4.10
CA ASP A 18 -22.18 -7.98 -3.02
C ASP A 18 -20.70 -8.13 -3.43
N PHE A 19 -20.39 -9.20 -4.16
CA PHE A 19 -19.06 -9.41 -4.74
C PHE A 19 -18.68 -8.32 -5.74
N TYR A 20 -19.60 -7.93 -6.65
CA TYR A 20 -19.33 -6.87 -7.63
C TYR A 20 -19.18 -5.50 -6.97
N ILE A 21 -19.97 -5.20 -5.94
CA ILE A 21 -19.84 -3.96 -5.17
C ILE A 21 -18.47 -3.91 -4.49
N PHE A 22 -18.07 -5.00 -3.83
CA PHE A 22 -16.74 -5.10 -3.23
C PHE A 22 -15.62 -4.95 -4.26
N ALA A 23 -15.73 -5.60 -5.42
CA ALA A 23 -14.74 -5.52 -6.48
C ALA A 23 -14.55 -4.09 -7.01
N ILE A 24 -15.62 -3.34 -7.21
CA ILE A 24 -15.55 -1.93 -7.65
C ILE A 24 -14.90 -1.05 -6.57
N LEU A 25 -15.33 -1.22 -5.32
CA LEU A 25 -14.79 -0.46 -4.18
C LEU A 25 -13.31 -0.75 -3.96
N TRP A 26 -12.85 -1.97 -4.25
CA TRP A 26 -11.46 -2.35 -4.14
C TRP A 26 -10.62 -1.92 -5.36
N ALA A 27 -11.19 -1.95 -6.57
CA ALA A 27 -10.49 -1.61 -7.80
C ALA A 27 -10.08 -0.13 -7.87
N ILE A 28 -10.90 0.80 -7.36
CA ILE A 28 -10.61 2.23 -7.44
C ILE A 28 -9.36 2.61 -6.61
N PRO A 29 -9.26 2.27 -5.30
CA PRO A 29 -8.05 2.54 -4.53
C PRO A 29 -6.84 1.77 -5.03
N TYR A 30 -7.01 0.49 -5.36
CA TYR A 30 -5.91 -0.37 -5.78
C TYR A 30 -5.30 0.07 -7.13
N GLY A 31 -6.11 0.54 -8.07
CA GLY A 31 -5.62 1.08 -9.35
C GLY A 31 -4.80 2.38 -9.19
N GLY A 32 -5.07 3.17 -8.16
CA GLY A 32 -4.35 4.40 -7.87
C GLY A 32 -3.04 4.19 -7.08
N GLU A 33 -2.97 3.13 -6.28
CA GLU A 33 -1.83 2.81 -5.40
C GLU A 33 -0.50 2.79 -6.18
N GLY A 34 -0.44 2.03 -7.28
CA GLY A 34 0.80 1.84 -8.04
C GLY A 34 1.33 3.12 -8.71
N THR A 35 0.48 4.12 -8.95
CA THR A 35 0.87 5.37 -9.64
C THR A 35 1.12 6.53 -8.68
N ALA A 36 0.50 6.52 -7.50
CA ALA A 36 0.65 7.57 -6.51
C ALA A 36 2.06 7.63 -5.91
N PHE A 37 2.67 6.47 -5.61
CA PHE A 37 4.00 6.41 -4.99
C PHE A 37 5.13 7.07 -5.80
N PRO A 38 5.33 6.77 -7.10
CA PRO A 38 6.38 7.43 -7.88
C PRO A 38 6.12 8.93 -8.07
N VAL A 39 4.85 9.35 -8.17
CA VAL A 39 4.50 10.78 -8.29
C VAL A 39 4.84 11.54 -7.02
N VAL A 40 4.47 11.01 -5.85
CA VAL A 40 4.78 11.61 -4.54
C VAL A 40 6.30 11.63 -4.31
N ASN A 41 7.00 10.54 -4.62
CA ASN A 41 8.46 10.50 -4.52
C ASN A 41 9.12 11.58 -5.39
N ARG A 42 8.59 11.85 -6.59
CA ARG A 42 9.11 12.92 -7.46
C ARG A 42 8.84 14.32 -6.94
N GLN A 43 7.70 14.53 -6.29
CA GLN A 43 7.40 15.80 -5.63
C GLN A 43 8.30 16.06 -4.42
N TYR A 44 8.70 15.01 -3.68
CA TYR A 44 9.60 15.13 -2.52
C TYR A 44 11.08 15.26 -2.89
N TYR A 45 11.59 14.41 -3.77
CA TYR A 45 13.03 14.26 -4.01
C TYR A 45 13.54 14.98 -5.26
N GLY A 46 12.65 15.63 -6.03
CA GLY A 46 13.07 16.35 -7.23
C GLY A 46 13.88 15.44 -8.16
N HIS A 47 15.03 15.90 -8.64
CA HIS A 47 15.90 15.19 -9.60
C HIS A 47 16.86 14.16 -8.96
N SER A 48 16.79 13.94 -7.65
CA SER A 48 17.62 12.96 -6.96
C SER A 48 17.31 11.52 -7.43
N PRO A 49 18.30 10.61 -7.54
CA PRO A 49 18.08 9.22 -7.91
C PRO A 49 17.15 8.50 -6.91
N MET A 50 15.92 8.20 -7.34
CA MET A 50 14.86 7.62 -6.50
C MET A 50 14.96 6.10 -6.30
N GLY A 51 15.97 5.45 -6.89
CA GLY A 51 16.06 3.99 -6.92
C GLY A 51 16.10 3.34 -5.54
N ALA A 52 16.83 3.92 -4.58
CA ALA A 52 16.93 3.38 -3.23
C ALA A 52 15.63 3.56 -2.42
N THR A 53 15.02 4.74 -2.47
CA THR A 53 13.77 5.04 -1.75
C THR A 53 12.61 4.21 -2.27
N TYR A 54 12.49 4.10 -3.59
CA TYR A 54 11.47 3.28 -4.23
C TYR A 54 11.74 1.77 -4.00
N GLY A 55 13.00 1.35 -3.96
CA GLY A 55 13.39 -0.02 -3.60
C GLY A 55 12.92 -0.44 -2.21
N TRP A 56 13.05 0.43 -1.20
CA TRP A 56 12.53 0.17 0.14
C TRP A 56 10.99 0.09 0.18
N GLN A 57 10.30 0.91 -0.61
CA GLN A 57 8.84 0.85 -0.73
C GLN A 57 8.38 -0.48 -1.34
N LEU A 58 9.04 -0.95 -2.41
CA LEU A 58 8.76 -2.24 -3.03
C LEU A 58 9.05 -3.41 -2.09
N LEU A 59 10.14 -3.35 -1.31
CA LEU A 59 10.45 -4.36 -0.31
C LEU A 59 9.37 -4.41 0.79
N GLY A 60 8.94 -3.24 1.28
CA GLY A 60 7.84 -3.14 2.24
C GLY A 60 6.53 -3.71 1.69
N ALA A 61 6.18 -3.38 0.43
CA ALA A 61 4.99 -3.92 -0.24
C ALA A 61 5.07 -5.44 -0.40
N GLY A 62 6.23 -5.97 -0.80
CA GLY A 62 6.46 -7.42 -0.91
C GLY A 62 6.35 -8.15 0.42
N LEU A 63 6.91 -7.58 1.50
CA LEU A 63 6.76 -8.11 2.85
C LEU A 63 5.29 -8.08 3.30
N GLY A 64 4.57 -7.00 3.00
CA GLY A 64 3.14 -6.88 3.28
C GLY A 64 2.31 -7.96 2.59
N MET A 65 2.58 -8.24 1.30
CA MET A 65 1.91 -9.32 0.57
C MET A 65 2.22 -10.71 1.14
N ALA A 66 3.48 -10.97 1.49
CA ALA A 66 3.88 -12.25 2.10
C ALA A 66 3.21 -12.47 3.46
N LEU A 67 3.27 -11.47 4.35
CA LEU A 67 2.68 -11.54 5.68
C LEU A 67 1.15 -11.53 5.63
N GLY A 68 0.56 -10.77 4.70
CA GLY A 68 -0.88 -10.68 4.49
C GLY A 68 -1.52 -11.99 4.04
N GLY A 69 -0.79 -12.84 3.32
CA GLY A 69 -1.23 -14.21 3.01
C GLY A 69 -0.99 -15.19 4.17
N LEU A 70 0.18 -15.10 4.80
CA LEU A 70 0.62 -16.07 5.81
C LEU A 70 -0.15 -15.95 7.14
N LEU A 71 -0.31 -14.73 7.66
CA LEU A 71 -0.87 -14.50 8.99
C LEU A 71 -2.34 -14.91 9.13
N PRO A 72 -3.25 -14.61 8.17
CA PRO A 72 -4.63 -15.05 8.27
C PRO A 72 -4.78 -16.57 8.24
N GLY A 73 -3.94 -17.27 7.47
CA GLY A 73 -3.91 -18.74 7.43
C GLY A 73 -3.50 -19.32 8.78
N LEU A 74 -2.40 -18.82 9.35
CA LEU A 74 -1.93 -19.27 10.67
C LEU A 74 -2.95 -18.97 11.78
N VAL A 75 -3.58 -17.80 11.74
CA VAL A 75 -4.64 -17.44 12.71
C VAL A 75 -5.82 -18.39 12.58
N PHE A 76 -6.24 -18.72 11.36
CA PHE A 76 -7.32 -19.66 11.13
C PHE A 76 -6.99 -21.08 11.64
N ASP A 77 -5.76 -21.56 11.43
CA ASP A 77 -5.34 -22.89 11.88
C ASP A 77 -5.37 -23.02 13.41
N ILE A 78 -5.12 -21.93 14.14
CA ILE A 78 -5.08 -21.92 15.61
C ILE A 78 -6.46 -21.65 16.22
N THR A 79 -7.21 -20.67 15.70
CA THR A 79 -8.48 -20.22 16.31
C THR A 79 -9.73 -20.79 15.65
N GLY A 80 -9.62 -21.38 14.45
CA GLY A 80 -10.75 -21.88 13.67
C GLY A 80 -11.69 -20.78 13.13
N VAL A 81 -11.35 -19.51 13.32
CA VAL A 81 -12.14 -18.33 12.93
C VAL A 81 -11.24 -17.23 12.39
N TYR A 82 -11.74 -16.46 11.40
CA TYR A 82 -11.02 -15.36 10.76
C TYR A 82 -11.16 -14.00 11.45
N THR A 83 -12.01 -13.90 12.48
CA THR A 83 -12.33 -12.61 13.13
C THR A 83 -11.09 -11.86 13.58
N TRP A 84 -10.11 -12.56 14.16
CA TRP A 84 -8.86 -11.96 14.61
C TRP A 84 -7.97 -11.48 13.46
N ALA A 85 -7.92 -12.21 12.35
CA ALA A 85 -7.18 -11.79 11.15
C ALA A 85 -7.80 -10.53 10.54
N ILE A 86 -9.13 -10.43 10.53
CA ILE A 86 -9.85 -9.25 10.03
C ILE A 86 -9.60 -8.03 10.94
N ILE A 87 -9.67 -8.20 12.27
CA ILE A 87 -9.40 -7.11 13.22
C ILE A 87 -7.95 -6.62 13.07
N LEU A 88 -6.98 -7.53 13.00
CA LEU A 88 -5.58 -7.18 12.80
C LEU A 88 -5.39 -6.40 11.49
N SER A 89 -5.98 -6.86 10.40
CA SER A 89 -5.94 -6.15 9.12
C SER A 89 -6.51 -4.72 9.24
N ALA A 90 -7.67 -4.56 9.89
CA ALA A 90 -8.27 -3.26 10.11
C ALA A 90 -7.39 -2.31 10.94
N VAL A 91 -6.73 -2.81 11.99
CA VAL A 91 -5.79 -2.03 12.82
C VAL A 91 -4.58 -1.59 12.00
N PHE A 92 -3.99 -2.48 11.20
CA PHE A 92 -2.87 -2.15 10.32
C PHE A 92 -3.26 -1.11 9.26
N SER A 93 -4.46 -1.22 8.68
CA SER A 93 -4.98 -0.22 7.74
C SER A 93 -5.15 1.15 8.40
N LEU A 94 -5.69 1.20 9.62
CA LEU A 94 -5.86 2.46 10.36
C LEU A 94 -4.50 3.08 10.70
N ALA A 95 -3.54 2.26 11.15
CA ALA A 95 -2.18 2.72 11.42
C ALA A 95 -1.51 3.30 10.16
N GLY A 96 -1.67 2.65 9.00
CA GLY A 96 -1.21 3.17 7.72
C GLY A 96 -1.87 4.49 7.35
N ALA A 97 -3.19 4.61 7.54
CA ALA A 97 -3.91 5.87 7.30
C ALA A 97 -3.40 7.01 8.19
N VAL A 98 -3.18 6.74 9.48
CA VAL A 98 -2.60 7.72 10.42
C VAL A 98 -1.18 8.11 10.00
N ALA A 99 -0.35 7.16 9.59
CA ALA A 99 1.01 7.43 9.13
C ALA A 99 1.03 8.36 7.90
N ILE A 100 0.09 8.18 6.96
CA ILE A 100 -0.05 9.07 5.80
C ILE A 100 -0.53 10.46 6.23
N LEU A 101 -1.49 10.56 7.15
CA LEU A 101 -1.99 11.85 7.65
C LEU A 101 -0.94 12.66 8.41
N LEU A 102 0.03 11.98 9.05
CA LEU A 102 1.16 12.60 9.74
C LEU A 102 2.28 13.03 8.78
N LEU A 103 2.25 12.60 7.52
CA LEU A 103 3.27 12.95 6.54
C LEU A 103 3.19 14.45 6.21
N GLU A 104 4.33 15.13 6.15
CA GLU A 104 4.41 16.56 5.85
C GLU A 104 3.79 16.88 4.48
N ASN A 105 3.38 18.14 4.28
CA ASN A 105 2.73 18.51 3.03
C ASN A 105 3.77 18.59 1.90
N THR A 106 3.53 17.94 0.76
CA THR A 106 4.42 17.85 -0.42
C THR A 106 4.69 19.19 -1.14
N LYS A 107 4.30 20.33 -0.55
CA LYS A 107 4.48 21.68 -1.10
C LYS A 107 5.94 22.14 -1.13
N ARG A 108 6.85 21.47 -0.43
CA ARG A 108 8.30 21.72 -0.50
C ARG A 108 9.04 20.43 -0.84
N GLN A 109 9.96 20.52 -1.80
CA GLN A 109 10.96 19.47 -2.05
C GLN A 109 11.84 19.37 -0.80
N LEU A 110 12.10 18.14 -0.34
CA LEU A 110 12.97 17.87 0.80
C LEU A 110 14.44 18.19 0.47
N ILE A 111 14.83 18.08 -0.81
CA ILE A 111 16.20 18.36 -1.27
C ILE A 111 16.17 19.19 -2.56
N PRO A 112 15.97 20.52 -2.48
CA PRO A 112 15.95 21.40 -3.65
C PRO A 112 17.34 21.53 -4.32
N ASP A 113 18.41 21.57 -3.52
CA ASP A 113 19.77 21.94 -3.96
C ASP A 113 20.61 20.74 -4.46
N TRP A 114 19.97 19.62 -4.80
CA TRP A 114 20.64 18.39 -5.25
C TRP A 114 21.71 18.61 -6.35
N PRO A 115 21.48 19.42 -7.41
CA PRO A 115 22.46 19.62 -8.46
C PRO A 115 23.76 20.27 -7.96
N GLU A 116 23.65 21.18 -6.99
CA GLU A 116 24.81 21.89 -6.42
C GLU A 116 25.61 20.97 -5.48
N ILE A 117 24.93 20.08 -4.75
CA ILE A 117 25.57 19.09 -3.87
C ILE A 117 26.43 18.10 -4.68
N GLU A 118 25.94 17.61 -5.83
CA GLU A 118 26.74 16.73 -6.70
C GLU A 118 27.96 17.45 -7.29
N THR A 119 27.79 18.69 -7.73
CA THR A 119 28.88 19.50 -8.31
C THR A 119 30.00 19.75 -7.29
N ASN A 120 29.65 20.22 -6.09
CA ASN A 120 30.61 20.47 -5.02
C ASN A 120 31.32 19.19 -4.56
N LYS A 121 30.62 18.06 -4.53
CA LYS A 121 31.21 16.76 -4.17
C LYS A 121 32.24 16.32 -5.21
N ALA A 122 31.94 16.48 -6.50
CA ALA A 122 32.88 16.17 -7.58
C ALA A 122 34.15 17.05 -7.50
N GLU A 123 34.01 18.35 -7.29
CA GLU A 123 35.13 19.30 -7.16
C GLU A 123 36.03 18.99 -5.95
N SER A 124 35.43 18.69 -4.78
CA SER A 124 36.20 18.33 -3.57
C SER A 124 36.94 16.99 -3.71
N SER A 125 36.38 16.03 -4.44
CA SER A 125 37.05 14.74 -4.71
C SER A 125 38.23 14.89 -5.67
N HIS A 126 38.16 15.84 -6.59
CA HIS A 126 39.30 16.20 -7.43
C HIS A 126 40.39 16.96 -6.66
N ALA A 127 40.03 17.82 -5.70
CA ALA A 127 40.99 18.61 -4.93
C ALA A 127 41.73 17.84 -3.81
N SER A 128 41.30 16.62 -3.48
CA SER A 128 41.93 15.76 -2.45
C SER A 128 42.71 14.58 -3.01
N GLY A 129 42.76 14.45 -4.34
CA GLY A 129 43.45 13.37 -5.07
C GLY A 129 44.86 13.71 -5.55
N ASP A 130 45.37 14.89 -5.19
CA ASP A 130 46.69 15.43 -5.56
C ASP A 130 47.64 15.43 -4.35
#